data_AF-A0A9W9EQ62-F1
#
_entry.id   AF-A0A9W9EQ62-F1
#
_cell.length_a   1.000
_cell.length_b   1.000
_cell.length_c   1.000
_cell.angle_alpha   90.00
_cell.angle_beta   90.00
_cell.angle_gamma   90.00
#
_symmetry.space_group_name_H-M   'P 1'
#
loop_
_entity.id
_entity.type
_entity.pdbx_description
1 polymer ?
#
loop_
_entity_poly.entity_id
_entity_poly.type
_entity_poly.pdbx_seq_one_letter_code
_entity_poly.pdbx_strand_id
1 'polypeptide(L)'
;MPYDIIIAQLIGTLGCGVTAGGIMCLSTVAIPTLSLPARHPPSATAHEHHVPATPVAHLSHQWLDVYERGKSIFPPIALVASAANAYLAWKLRDAPVPYTLGCSWSSLYATAIVTTLGIIPWTMTAMKGTNGQLRAHAVRDDAAIAEGNWEKGC
;
A
#
# COMPACT_ATOMS: atom_id res chain seq x y z
N MET A 1 -23.94 25.34 8.60
CA MET A 1 -22.80 24.83 7.82
C MET A 1 -23.25 24.70 6.37
N PRO A 2 -22.58 25.35 5.40
CA PRO A 2 -22.92 25.22 3.98
C PRO A 2 -22.64 23.80 3.48
N TYR A 3 -23.49 23.29 2.58
CA TYR A 3 -23.50 21.90 2.11
C TYR A 3 -22.19 21.49 1.43
N ASP A 4 -21.51 22.42 0.75
CA ASP A 4 -20.22 22.19 0.09
C ASP A 4 -19.12 21.73 1.07
N ILE A 5 -19.13 22.28 2.29
CA ILE A 5 -18.13 21.94 3.32
C ILE A 5 -18.35 20.51 3.81
N ILE A 6 -19.62 20.11 4.01
CA ILE A 6 -19.95 18.76 4.48
C ILE A 6 -19.54 17.71 3.43
N ILE A 7 -19.86 17.96 2.16
CA ILE A 7 -19.52 17.04 1.06
C ILE A 7 -18.01 16.89 0.94
N ALA A 8 -17.27 18.01 0.94
CA ALA A 8 -15.82 17.95 0.80
C ALA A 8 -15.13 17.37 2.06
N GLN A 9 -15.69 17.57 3.26
CA GLN A 9 -15.21 16.90 4.48
C GLN A 9 -15.40 15.38 4.40
N LEU A 10 -16.59 14.94 3.96
CA LEU A 10 -16.89 13.52 3.77
C LEU A 10 -15.93 12.90 2.77
N ILE A 11 -15.74 13.51 1.60
CA ILE A 11 -14.82 13.02 0.58
C ILE A 11 -13.37 12.96 1.10
N GLY A 12 -12.91 14.03 1.76
CA GLY A 12 -11.54 14.09 2.30
C GLY A 12 -11.28 13.03 3.36
N THR A 13 -12.18 12.88 4.33
CA THR A 13 -12.03 11.91 5.43
C THR A 13 -12.22 10.47 4.99
N LEU A 14 -13.21 10.18 4.15
CA LEU A 14 -13.41 8.84 3.60
C LEU A 14 -12.25 8.43 2.69
N GLY A 15 -11.78 9.34 1.83
CA GLY A 15 -10.62 9.10 0.98
C GLY A 15 -9.37 8.76 1.79
N CYS A 16 -9.05 9.58 2.80
CA CYS A 16 -7.92 9.31 3.70
C CYS A 16 -8.09 7.98 4.46
N GLY A 17 -9.31 7.67 4.94
CA GLY A 17 -9.61 6.43 5.63
C GLY A 17 -9.41 5.18 4.75
N VAL A 18 -9.87 5.23 3.50
CA VAL A 18 -9.67 4.13 2.53
C VAL A 18 -8.19 3.94 2.22
N THR A 19 -7.45 5.02 1.99
CA THR A 19 -6.00 4.92 1.72
C THR A 19 -5.24 4.36 2.92
N ALA A 20 -5.49 4.87 4.13
CA ALA A 20 -4.84 4.39 5.35
C ALA A 20 -5.20 2.93 5.67
N GLY A 21 -6.48 2.56 5.56
CA GLY A 21 -6.96 1.20 5.79
C GLY A 21 -6.39 0.21 4.78
N GLY A 22 -6.30 0.61 3.50
CA GLY A 22 -5.67 -0.20 2.46
C GLY A 22 -4.20 -0.50 2.73
N ILE A 23 -3.43 0.52 3.14
CA ILE A 23 -2.01 0.35 3.51
C ILE A 23 -1.88 -0.57 4.72
N MET A 24 -2.69 -0.37 5.77
CA MET A 24 -2.66 -1.25 6.95
C MET A 24 -2.99 -2.70 6.59
N CYS A 25 -4.01 -2.95 5.76
CA CYS A 25 -4.37 -4.30 5.34
C CYS A 25 -3.23 -4.99 4.57
N LEU A 26 -2.54 -4.26 3.67
CA LEU A 26 -1.36 -4.78 2.98
C LEU A 26 -0.26 -5.17 3.99
N SER A 27 -0.03 -4.34 5.01
CA SER A 27 1.01 -4.59 6.02
C SER A 27 0.67 -5.72 7.00
N THR A 28 -0.57 -5.81 7.48
CA THR A 28 -0.95 -6.74 8.56
C THR A 28 -1.55 -8.06 8.07
N VAL A 29 -2.06 -8.10 6.84
CA VAL A 29 -2.67 -9.30 6.25
C VAL A 29 -1.85 -9.81 5.09
N ALA A 30 -1.60 -8.99 4.07
CA ALA A 30 -0.99 -9.47 2.83
C ALA A 30 0.46 -9.96 3.04
N ILE A 31 1.31 -9.16 3.68
CA ILE A 31 2.72 -9.55 3.93
C ILE A 31 2.82 -10.88 4.73
N PRO A 32 2.19 -11.04 5.91
CA PRO A 32 2.32 -12.28 6.65
C PRO A 32 1.70 -13.48 5.92
N THR A 33 0.62 -13.30 5.14
CA THR A 33 0.06 -14.40 4.34
C THR A 33 1.00 -14.88 3.23
N LEU A 34 1.76 -13.97 2.61
CA LEU A 34 2.75 -14.30 1.59
C LEU A 34 4.00 -14.94 2.21
N SER A 35 4.34 -14.61 3.45
CA SER A 35 5.50 -15.18 4.14
C SER A 35 5.17 -16.42 4.99
N LEU A 36 3.99 -17.03 4.84
CA LEU A 36 3.63 -18.20 5.62
C LEU A 36 4.60 -19.36 5.33
N PRO A 37 5.24 -19.94 6.36
CA PRO A 37 6.11 -21.09 6.20
C PRO A 37 5.33 -22.33 5.76
N ALA A 38 6.02 -23.30 5.15
CA ALA A 38 5.46 -24.60 4.80
C ALA A 38 4.70 -25.21 5.98
N ARG A 39 3.48 -25.70 5.73
CA ARG A 39 2.66 -26.34 6.76
C ARG A 39 3.41 -27.57 7.29
N HIS A 40 3.87 -27.48 8.53
CA HIS A 40 4.62 -28.56 9.19
C HIS A 40 3.80 -29.86 9.18
N PRO A 41 4.27 -30.93 8.50
CA PRO A 41 3.63 -32.24 8.62
C PRO A 41 3.88 -32.78 10.04
N PRO A 42 2.88 -33.40 10.70
CA PRO A 42 2.94 -33.81 12.12
C PRO A 42 4.00 -34.89 12.44
N SER A 43 4.86 -35.26 11.50
CA SER A 43 5.85 -36.33 11.60
C SER A 43 7.30 -35.88 11.31
N ALA A 44 7.58 -34.58 11.08
CA ALA A 44 8.92 -34.10 10.77
C ALA A 44 9.69 -33.65 12.02
N THR A 45 10.86 -34.27 12.27
CA THR A 45 11.74 -34.01 13.43
C THR A 45 12.92 -33.08 13.13
N ALA A 46 12.89 -32.32 12.03
CA ALA A 46 13.99 -31.44 11.64
C ALA A 46 13.65 -29.95 11.85
N HIS A 47 14.62 -29.21 12.39
CA HIS A 47 14.64 -27.75 12.38
C HIS A 47 14.76 -27.25 10.93
N GLU A 48 13.63 -27.10 10.24
CA GLU A 48 13.62 -26.54 8.90
C GLU A 48 13.68 -25.02 8.93
N HIS A 49 14.53 -24.47 8.05
CA HIS A 49 14.69 -23.04 7.83
C HIS A 49 13.34 -22.39 7.51
N HIS A 50 13.18 -21.11 7.89
CA HIS A 50 12.06 -20.23 7.53
C HIS A 50 11.98 -20.02 6.01
N VAL A 51 11.66 -21.08 5.27
CA VAL A 51 11.41 -21.05 3.84
C VAL A 51 9.89 -21.03 3.66
N PRO A 52 9.33 -20.05 2.93
CA PRO A 52 7.92 -20.03 2.60
C PRO A 52 7.48 -21.33 1.94
N ALA A 53 6.23 -21.73 2.19
CA ALA A 53 5.63 -22.94 1.64
C ALA A 53 5.62 -22.97 0.10
N THR A 54 5.62 -21.78 -0.50
CA THR A 54 5.42 -21.52 -1.92
C THR A 54 6.75 -21.12 -2.58
N PRO A 55 6.98 -21.54 -3.84
CA PRO A 55 8.17 -21.12 -4.58
C PRO A 55 8.29 -19.59 -4.63
N VAL A 56 9.51 -19.09 -4.43
CA VAL A 56 9.83 -17.65 -4.41
C VAL A 56 9.36 -16.95 -5.70
N ALA A 57 9.40 -17.65 -6.83
CA ALA A 57 8.86 -17.22 -8.12
C ALA A 57 7.38 -16.82 -8.03
N HIS A 58 6.55 -17.70 -7.45
CA HIS A 58 5.12 -17.51 -7.34
C HIS A 58 4.77 -16.38 -6.37
N LEU A 59 5.52 -16.28 -5.26
CA LEU A 59 5.39 -15.16 -4.32
C LEU A 59 5.74 -13.81 -4.96
N SER A 60 6.77 -13.79 -5.81
CA SER A 60 7.17 -12.56 -6.50
C SER A 60 6.11 -12.07 -7.48
N HIS A 61 5.46 -12.98 -8.20
CA HIS A 61 4.31 -12.69 -9.07
C HIS A 61 3.09 -12.20 -8.27
N GLN A 62 2.76 -12.87 -7.16
CA GLN A 62 1.65 -12.46 -6.29
C GLN A 62 1.86 -11.06 -5.71
N TRP A 63 3.08 -10.75 -5.25
CA TRP A 63 3.42 -9.42 -4.78
C TRP A 63 3.35 -8.36 -5.89
N LEU A 64 3.83 -8.67 -7.09
CA LEU A 64 3.77 -7.76 -8.23
C LEU A 64 2.33 -7.44 -8.65
N ASP A 65 1.43 -8.43 -8.70
CA ASP A 65 0.01 -8.18 -9.04
C ASP A 65 -0.67 -7.29 -7.97
N VAL A 66 -0.42 -7.55 -6.69
CA VAL A 66 -0.92 -6.71 -5.59
C VAL A 66 -0.38 -5.28 -5.70
N TYR A 67 0.91 -5.12 -6.01
CA TYR A 67 1.53 -3.81 -6.18
C TYR A 67 0.97 -3.04 -7.37
N GLU A 68 0.82 -3.67 -8.54
CA GLU A 68 0.29 -3.02 -9.74
C GLU A 68 -1.16 -2.55 -9.54
N ARG A 69 -2.00 -3.38 -8.90
CA ARG A 69 -3.37 -3.00 -8.53
C ARG A 69 -3.39 -1.83 -7.54
N GLY A 70 -2.56 -1.89 -6.51
CA GLY A 70 -2.43 -0.80 -5.53
C GLY A 70 -2.00 0.52 -6.19
N LYS A 71 -0.98 0.47 -7.06
CA LYS A 71 -0.49 1.63 -7.83
C LYS A 71 -1.57 2.24 -8.73
N SER A 72 -2.51 1.44 -9.24
CA SER A 72 -3.61 1.96 -10.06
C SER A 72 -4.76 2.58 -9.25
N ILE A 73 -5.00 2.10 -8.02
CA ILE A 73 -6.20 2.47 -7.23
C ILE A 73 -5.90 3.59 -6.22
N PHE A 74 -4.78 3.51 -5.49
CA PHE A 74 -4.51 4.43 -4.38
C PHE A 74 -4.15 5.86 -4.81
N PRO A 75 -3.32 6.10 -5.84
CA PRO A 75 -2.99 7.46 -6.28
C PRO A 75 -4.19 8.32 -6.70
N PRO A 76 -5.17 7.86 -7.51
CA PRO A 76 -6.32 8.69 -7.87
C PRO A 76 -7.20 9.01 -6.66
N ILE A 77 -7.41 8.06 -5.74
CA ILE A 77 -8.15 8.30 -4.50
C ILE A 77 -7.44 9.35 -3.63
N ALA A 78 -6.12 9.22 -3.48
CA ALA A 78 -5.29 10.16 -2.74
C ALA A 78 -5.33 11.58 -3.34
N LEU A 79 -5.33 11.70 -4.68
CA LEU A 79 -5.46 12.98 -5.37
C LEU A 79 -6.83 13.63 -5.11
N VAL A 80 -7.92 12.87 -5.24
CA VAL A 80 -9.28 13.38 -4.98
C VAL A 80 -9.45 13.79 -3.51
N ALA A 81 -8.98 12.96 -2.58
CA ALA A 81 -9.02 13.27 -1.15
C ALA A 81 -8.20 14.52 -0.82
N SER A 82 -7.02 14.67 -1.42
CA SER A 82 -6.15 15.84 -1.21
C SER A 82 -6.75 17.11 -1.79
N ALA A 83 -7.39 17.04 -2.96
CA ALA A 83 -8.11 18.17 -3.55
C ALA A 83 -9.29 18.62 -2.67
N ALA A 84 -10.04 17.67 -2.10
CA ALA A 84 -11.13 17.95 -1.18
C ALA A 84 -10.62 18.60 0.13
N ASN A 85 -9.52 18.09 0.70
CA ASN A 85 -8.88 18.68 1.87
C ASN A 85 -8.30 20.07 1.58
N ALA A 86 -7.75 20.31 0.38
CA ALA A 86 -7.26 21.62 -0.03
C ALA A 86 -8.40 22.65 -0.13
N TYR A 87 -9.55 22.24 -0.67
CA TYR A 87 -10.75 23.07 -0.69
C TYR A 87 -11.22 23.44 0.72
N LEU A 88 -11.21 22.48 1.66
CA LEU A 88 -11.54 22.74 3.06
C LEU A 88 -10.53 23.68 3.73
N ALA A 89 -9.24 23.47 3.51
CA ALA A 89 -8.19 24.34 4.02
C ALA A 89 -8.42 25.80 3.60
N TRP A 90 -8.79 26.01 2.33
CA TRP A 90 -9.05 27.34 1.80
C TRP A 90 -10.35 27.95 2.35
N LYS A 91 -11.42 27.17 2.47
CA LYS A 91 -12.72 27.65 2.98
C LYS A 91 -12.73 27.91 4.49
N LEU A 92 -12.00 27.13 5.28
CA LEU A 92 -11.94 27.26 6.74
C LEU A 92 -10.75 28.12 7.21
N ARG A 93 -10.00 28.75 6.30
CA ARG A 93 -8.80 29.55 6.63
C ARG A 93 -9.08 30.69 7.63
N ASP A 94 -10.25 31.32 7.50
CA ASP A 94 -10.68 32.47 8.31
C ASP A 94 -11.65 32.05 9.42
N ALA A 95 -11.95 30.74 9.55
CA ALA A 95 -12.91 30.24 10.52
C ALA A 95 -12.26 30.09 11.91
N PRO A 96 -12.99 30.44 13.00
CA PRO A 96 -12.49 30.26 14.35
C PRO A 96 -12.24 28.77 14.63
N VAL A 97 -11.05 28.48 15.15
CA VAL A 97 -10.60 27.12 15.43
C VAL A 97 -10.98 26.75 16.85
N PRO A 98 -11.51 25.54 17.11
CA PRO A 98 -11.78 25.09 18.46
C PRO A 98 -10.49 25.10 19.29
N TYR A 99 -10.54 25.67 20.50
CA TYR A 99 -9.38 25.77 21.40
C TYR A 99 -8.75 24.40 21.73
N THR A 100 -9.51 23.32 21.57
CA THR A 100 -9.10 21.93 21.77
C THR A 100 -8.13 21.39 20.72
N LEU A 101 -8.08 21.98 19.52
CA LEU A 101 -7.25 21.50 18.43
C LEU A 101 -5.79 21.99 18.52
N GLY A 102 -5.53 23.09 19.24
CA GLY A 102 -4.19 23.67 19.41
C GLY A 102 -3.47 24.09 18.11
N CYS A 103 -4.11 23.93 16.95
CA CYS A 103 -3.57 24.14 15.61
C CYS A 103 -4.65 24.77 14.72
N SER A 104 -4.26 25.49 13.66
CA SER A 104 -5.21 26.06 12.69
C SER A 104 -5.85 24.98 11.81
N TRP A 105 -7.09 25.21 11.34
CA TRP A 105 -7.74 24.36 10.33
C TRP A 105 -6.86 24.17 9.09
N SER A 106 -6.19 25.24 8.66
CA SER A 106 -5.24 25.22 7.54
C SER A 106 -4.08 24.26 7.79
N SER A 107 -3.51 24.25 9.00
CA SER A 107 -2.42 23.33 9.37
C SER A 107 -2.89 21.87 9.36
N LEU A 108 -4.10 21.59 9.85
CA LEU A 108 -4.64 20.23 9.92
C LEU A 108 -4.95 19.65 8.53
N TYR A 109 -5.54 20.44 7.64
CA TYR A 109 -5.78 19.99 6.27
C TYR A 109 -4.49 19.96 5.43
N ALA A 110 -3.53 20.84 5.70
CA ALA A 110 -2.21 20.78 5.08
C ALA A 110 -1.44 19.52 5.46
N THR A 111 -1.43 19.12 6.73
CA THR A 111 -0.79 17.87 7.16
C THR A 111 -1.48 16.65 6.56
N ALA A 112 -2.81 16.66 6.43
CA ALA A 112 -3.56 15.61 5.73
C ALA A 112 -3.13 15.50 4.27
N ILE A 113 -3.03 16.62 3.54
CA ILE A 113 -2.58 16.65 2.14
C ILE A 113 -1.15 16.12 2.02
N VAL A 114 -0.22 16.63 2.84
CA VAL A 114 1.18 16.22 2.80
C VAL A 114 1.34 14.73 3.11
N THR A 115 0.59 14.21 4.09
CA THR A 115 0.64 12.79 4.44
C THR A 115 0.06 11.92 3.31
N THR A 116 -1.11 12.27 2.79
CA THR A 116 -1.79 11.49 1.74
C THR A 116 -1.04 11.51 0.41
N LEU A 117 -0.51 12.66 -0.02
CA LEU A 117 0.30 12.75 -1.24
C LEU A 117 1.73 12.26 -1.04
N GLY A 118 2.32 12.46 0.14
CA GLY A 118 3.70 12.08 0.45
C GLY A 118 3.93 10.56 0.48
N ILE A 119 2.88 9.78 0.74
CA ILE A 119 2.93 8.32 0.62
C ILE A 119 3.23 7.89 -0.82
N ILE A 120 2.67 8.56 -1.83
CA ILE A 120 2.82 8.16 -3.23
C ILE A 120 4.30 8.14 -3.68
N PRO A 121 5.07 9.24 -3.60
CA PRO A 121 6.47 9.23 -4.00
C PRO A 121 7.33 8.36 -3.09
N TRP A 122 7.00 8.24 -1.79
CA TRP A 122 7.71 7.31 -0.90
C TRP A 122 7.54 5.85 -1.37
N THR A 123 6.30 5.42 -1.58
CA THR A 123 5.99 4.06 -2.04
C THR A 123 6.55 3.80 -3.43
N MET A 124 6.44 4.75 -4.37
CA MET A 124 6.99 4.58 -5.71
C MET A 124 8.52 4.54 -5.72
N THR A 125 9.19 5.37 -4.90
CA THR A 125 10.66 5.46 -4.92
C THR A 125 11.31 4.31 -4.16
N ALA A 126 10.82 4.00 -2.95
CA ALA A 126 11.37 2.94 -2.12
C ALA A 126 11.14 1.55 -2.73
N MET A 127 9.98 1.31 -3.36
CA MET A 127 9.66 0.00 -3.93
C MET A 127 10.14 -0.20 -5.37
N LYS A 128 10.58 0.85 -6.09
CA LYS A 128 11.02 0.71 -7.49
C LYS A 128 12.23 -0.22 -7.63
N GLY A 129 13.21 -0.12 -6.72
CA GLY A 129 14.39 -0.98 -6.72
C GLY A 129 14.04 -2.43 -6.45
N THR A 130 13.31 -2.68 -5.36
CA THR A 130 12.85 -4.01 -4.96
C THR A 130 11.96 -4.64 -6.02
N ASN A 131 10.93 -3.95 -6.52
CA ASN A 131 10.04 -4.48 -7.56
C ASN A 131 10.75 -4.71 -8.89
N GLY A 132 11.80 -3.93 -9.21
CA GLY A 132 12.65 -4.19 -10.37
C GLY A 132 13.38 -5.52 -10.27
N GLN A 133 13.92 -5.84 -9.09
CA GLN A 133 14.59 -7.11 -8.82
C GLN A 133 13.59 -8.28 -8.80
N LEU A 134 12.43 -8.11 -8.18
CA LEU A 134 11.39 -9.15 -8.17
C LEU A 134 10.86 -9.42 -9.59
N ARG A 135 10.69 -8.40 -10.42
CA ARG A 135 10.27 -8.57 -11.82
C ARG A 135 11.33 -9.30 -12.65
N ALA A 136 12.61 -9.01 -12.43
CA ALA A 136 13.70 -9.73 -13.09
C ALA A 136 13.74 -11.21 -12.66
N HIS A 137 13.49 -11.50 -11.38
CA HIS A 137 13.40 -12.87 -10.87
C HIS A 137 12.21 -13.63 -11.46
N ALA A 138 11.03 -13.00 -11.53
CA ALA A 138 9.83 -13.57 -12.12
C ALA A 138 10.03 -13.93 -13.61
N VAL A 139 10.61 -13.02 -14.40
CA VAL A 139 10.90 -13.26 -15.82
C VAL A 139 11.91 -14.39 -16.03
N ARG A 140 12.94 -14.48 -15.18
CA ARG A 140 13.93 -15.56 -15.24
C ARG A 140 13.30 -16.93 -14.97
N ASP A 141 12.40 -17.01 -13.99
CA ASP A 141 11.74 -18.27 -13.64
C ASP A 141 10.70 -18.68 -14.69
N ASP A 142 9.96 -17.72 -15.27
CA ASP A 142 9.05 -17.98 -16.40
C ASP A 142 9.81 -18.54 -17.61
N ALA A 143 11.03 -18.03 -17.88
CA ALA A 143 11.91 -18.56 -18.92
C ALA A 143 12.41 -19.98 -18.59
N ALA A 144 12.79 -20.25 -17.34
CA ALA A 144 13.23 -21.58 -16.91
C ALA A 144 12.10 -22.63 -16.97
N ILE A 145 10.84 -22.24 -16.72
CA ILE A 145 9.65 -23.08 -16.91
C ILE A 145 9.39 -23.33 -18.40
N ALA A 146 9.50 -22.29 -19.24
CA ALA A 146 9.30 -22.40 -20.68
C ALA A 146 10.37 -23.27 -21.37
N GLU A 147 11.59 -23.29 -20.85
CA GLU A 147 12.70 -24.13 -21.33
C GLU A 147 12.62 -25.60 -20.82
N GLY A 148 11.63 -25.95 -19.98
CA GLY A 148 11.41 -27.33 -19.54
C GLY A 148 12.44 -27.87 -18.54
N ASN A 149 13.22 -26.99 -17.88
CA ASN A 149 14.42 -27.38 -17.13
C ASN A 149 14.14 -27.77 -15.66
N TRP A 150 12.91 -28.19 -15.32
CA TRP A 150 12.46 -28.49 -13.95
C TRP A 150 13.05 -29.77 -13.35
N GLU A 151 13.79 -30.58 -14.12
CA GLU A 151 14.39 -31.84 -13.67
C GLU A 151 15.76 -31.70 -12.99
N LYS A 152 16.42 -30.53 -12.99
CA LYS A 152 17.83 -30.41 -12.55
C LYS A 152 18.06 -29.86 -11.13
N GLY A 153 17.02 -29.76 -10.30
CA GLY A 153 17.09 -29.09 -9.00
C GLY A 153 16.41 -29.82 -7.84
N CYS A 154 16.45 -31.15 -7.84
CA CYS A 154 16.19 -31.95 -6.63
C CYS A 154 17.52 -32.21 -5.92
#